data_AF-C5L7V2-F1
#
_entry.id   AF-C5L7V2-F1
#
_cell.length_a   1.000
_cell.length_b   1.000
_cell.length_c   1.000
_cell.angle_alpha   90.00
_cell.angle_beta   90.00
_cell.angle_gamma   90.00
#
_symmetry.space_group_name_H-M   'P 1'
#
loop_
_entity.id
_entity.type
_entity.pdbx_description
1 polymer ?
#
loop_
_entity_poly.entity_id
_entity_poly.type
_entity_poly.pdbx_seq_one_letter_code
_entity_poly.pdbx_strand_id
1 'polypeptide(L)'
;MAYMLPHLHSGWAVDQAILGEEERLVCIRFGHDYDPQCMQMDEVLYNCAEDVKNFAAIYLVDTREVPDFNTMYELYDPVTVMFFYR
;
A
#
# COMPACT_ATOMS: atom_id res chain seq x y z
N MET A 1 0.23 -11.98 17.38
CA MET A 1 1.07 -10.83 17.01
C MET A 1 0.73 -10.49 15.56
N ALA A 2 -0.34 -9.73 15.35
CA ALA A 2 -0.67 -9.21 14.04
C ALA A 2 0.15 -7.93 13.87
N TYR A 3 1.27 -8.02 13.15
CA TYR A 3 1.90 -6.84 12.59
C TYR A 3 0.88 -6.27 11.59
N MET A 4 0.13 -5.24 11.99
CA MET A 4 -0.63 -4.45 11.02
C MET A 4 0.35 -4.05 9.92
N LEU A 5 -0.02 -4.28 8.66
CA LEU A 5 0.79 -3.84 7.53
C LEU A 5 1.12 -2.35 7.70
N PRO A 6 2.35 -1.90 7.41
CA PRO A 6 2.77 -0.54 7.69
C PRO A 6 1.94 0.47 6.91
N HIS A 7 1.35 1.44 7.63
CA HIS A 7 0.61 2.55 7.03
C HIS A 7 1.56 3.71 6.72
N LEU A 8 1.38 4.31 5.55
CA LEU A 8 2.09 5.50 5.11
C LEU A 8 1.15 6.70 5.18
N HIS A 9 1.45 7.63 6.07
CA HIS A 9 0.57 8.75 6.46
C HIS A 9 0.89 10.07 5.73
N SER A 10 1.75 10.06 4.72
CA SER A 10 2.09 11.26 3.94
C SER A 10 2.61 10.92 2.55
N GLY A 11 2.44 11.85 1.59
CA GLY A 11 2.99 11.70 0.24
C GLY A 11 4.51 11.48 0.24
N TRP A 12 5.23 12.20 1.10
CA TRP A 12 6.67 12.00 1.27
C TRP A 12 7.04 10.58 1.75
N ALA A 13 6.26 10.00 2.66
CA ALA A 13 6.49 8.62 3.12
C ALA A 13 6.24 7.59 2.00
N VAL A 14 5.26 7.84 1.13
CA VAL A 14 5.00 7.05 -0.08
C VAL A 14 6.18 7.14 -1.05
N ASP A 15 6.64 8.35 -1.36
CA ASP A 15 7.80 8.55 -2.24
C ASP A 15 9.07 7.89 -1.68
N GLN A 16 9.32 8.01 -0.38
CA GLN A 16 10.47 7.36 0.27
C GLN A 16 10.36 5.84 0.23
N ALA A 17 9.17 5.26 0.41
CA ALA A 17 8.98 3.81 0.33
C ALA A 17 9.24 3.29 -1.09
N ILE A 18 8.81 4.04 -2.12
CA ILE A 18 9.04 3.68 -3.53
C ILE A 18 10.50 3.86 -3.93
N LEU A 19 11.13 4.98 -3.55
CA LEU A 19 12.50 5.31 -3.96
C LEU A 19 13.57 4.62 -3.12
N GLY A 20 13.25 4.23 -1.89
CA GLY A 20 14.17 3.58 -0.95
C GLY A 20 14.35 2.09 -1.18
N GLU A 21 13.41 1.43 -1.85
CA GLU A 21 13.51 0.00 -2.19
C GLU A 21 14.09 -0.18 -3.60
N GLU A 22 15.34 -0.63 -3.68
CA GLU A 22 16.02 -0.87 -4.96
C GLU A 22 15.99 -2.33 -5.42
N GLU A 23 15.82 -3.28 -4.49
CA GLU A 23 15.91 -4.73 -4.77
C GLU A 23 14.56 -5.45 -4.67
N ARG A 24 13.52 -4.78 -4.16
CA ARG A 24 12.21 -5.37 -3.90
C ARG A 24 11.11 -4.57 -4.58
N LEU A 25 10.06 -5.28 -4.96
CA LEU A 25 8.84 -4.71 -5.51
C LEU A 25 8.02 -4.05 -4.40
N VAL A 26 7.65 -2.79 -4.56
CA VAL A 26 6.86 -2.04 -3.59
C VAL A 26 5.38 -2.18 -3.95
N CYS A 27 4.63 -2.85 -3.11
CA CYS A 27 3.19 -3.05 -3.21
C CYS A 27 2.48 -2.06 -2.27
N ILE A 28 1.68 -1.15 -2.82
CA ILE A 28 0.92 -0.17 -2.05
C ILE A 28 -0.57 -0.36 -2.29
N ARG A 29 -1.32 -0.62 -1.22
CA ARG A 29 -2.78 -0.57 -1.24
C ARG A 29 -3.21 0.86 -0.97
N PHE A 30 -3.88 1.46 -1.94
CA PHE A 30 -4.62 2.71 -1.79
C PHE A 30 -6.10 2.39 -1.56
N GLY A 31 -6.67 2.94 -0.50
CA GLY A 31 -8.10 2.80 -0.22
C GLY A 31 -8.43 3.20 1.21
N HIS A 32 -9.70 3.21 1.57
CA HIS A 32 -10.13 3.60 2.91
C HIS A 32 -10.12 2.41 3.87
N ASP A 33 -9.52 2.58 5.05
CA ASP A 33 -9.35 1.47 6.01
C ASP A 33 -10.68 0.91 6.55
N TYR A 34 -11.75 1.71 6.52
CA TYR A 34 -13.09 1.28 6.93
C TYR A 34 -13.91 0.65 5.79
N ASP A 35 -13.40 0.64 4.56
CA ASP A 35 -14.10 0.02 3.44
C ASP A 35 -14.02 -1.51 3.54
N PRO A 36 -15.14 -2.25 3.50
CA PRO A 36 -15.14 -3.70 3.57
C PRO A 36 -14.28 -4.40 2.51
N GLN A 37 -14.09 -3.78 1.33
CA GLN A 37 -13.24 -4.30 0.26
C GLN A 37 -11.76 -4.09 0.57
N CYS A 38 -11.39 -2.96 1.17
CA CYS A 38 -10.04 -2.73 1.67
C CYS A 38 -9.68 -3.70 2.79
N MET A 39 -10.59 -3.93 3.74
CA MET A 39 -10.37 -4.89 4.83
C MET A 39 -10.11 -6.31 4.31
N GLN A 40 -10.87 -6.76 3.29
CA GLN A 40 -10.65 -8.05 2.64
C GLN A 40 -9.29 -8.11 1.92
N MET A 41 -8.92 -7.04 1.22
CA MET A 41 -7.62 -6.96 0.54
C MET A 41 -6.46 -6.98 1.54
N ASP A 42 -6.58 -6.26 2.66
CA ASP A 42 -5.57 -6.21 3.71
C ASP A 42 -5.34 -7.59 4.34
N GLU A 43 -6.40 -8.38 4.53
CA GLU A 43 -6.28 -9.77 5.00
C GLU A 43 -5.50 -10.65 4.02
N VAL A 44 -5.77 -10.51 2.71
CA VAL A 44 -5.03 -11.24 1.66
C VAL A 44 -3.56 -10.82 1.64
N LEU A 45 -3.30 -9.51 1.67
CA LEU A 45 -1.94 -8.97 1.68
C LEU A 45 -1.17 -9.39 2.93
N TYR A 46 -1.84 -9.40 4.09
CA TYR A 46 -1.25 -9.83 5.35
C TYR A 46 -0.86 -11.31 5.32
N ASN A 47 -1.73 -12.18 4.80
CA ASN A 47 -1.44 -13.61 4.69
C ASN A 47 -0.27 -13.91 3.75
N CYS A 48 -0.10 -13.11 2.69
CA CYS A 48 1.00 -13.26 1.74
C CYS A 48 2.29 -12.54 2.16
N ALA A 49 2.23 -11.60 3.10
CA ALA A 49 3.35 -10.70 3.42
C ALA A 49 4.63 -11.44 3.81
N GLU A 50 4.51 -12.51 4.59
CA GLU A 50 5.67 -13.30 5.05
C GLU A 50 6.31 -14.11 3.92
N ASP A 51 5.51 -14.59 2.96
CA ASP A 51 5.96 -15.38 1.82
C ASP A 51 6.69 -14.50 0.79
N VAL A 52 6.23 -13.26 0.61
CA VAL A 52 6.77 -12.35 -0.41
C VAL A 52 7.85 -11.40 0.12
N LYS A 53 8.12 -11.37 1.43
CA LYS A 53 9.02 -10.39 2.08
C LYS A 53 10.42 -10.26 1.46
N ASN A 54 10.91 -11.35 0.85
CA ASN A 54 12.24 -11.43 0.25
C ASN A 54 12.34 -10.64 -1.06
N PHE A 55 11.22 -10.43 -1.76
CA PHE A 55 11.19 -9.77 -3.07
C PHE A 55 10.11 -8.70 -3.20
N ALA A 56 9.24 -8.52 -2.19
CA ALA A 56 8.25 -7.48 -2.16
C ALA A 56 8.08 -6.88 -0.75
N ALA A 57 7.82 -5.56 -0.71
CA ALA A 57 7.45 -4.82 0.49
C ALA A 57 6.00 -4.33 0.34
N ILE A 58 5.17 -4.54 1.36
CA ILE A 58 3.74 -4.21 1.33
C ILE A 58 3.46 -3.03 2.27
N TYR A 59 2.75 -2.03 1.78
CA TYR A 59 2.33 -0.84 2.51
C TYR A 59 0.86 -0.53 2.28
N LEU A 60 0.26 0.18 3.24
CA LEU A 60 -1.12 0.66 3.18
C LEU A 60 -1.15 2.19 3.16
N VAL A 61 -2.04 2.77 2.38
CA VAL A 61 -2.28 4.22 2.29
C VAL A 61 -3.79 4.47 2.35
N ASP A 62 -4.21 5.32 3.28
CA ASP A 62 -5.56 5.88 3.26
C ASP A 62 -5.63 7.10 2.33
N THR A 63 -6.43 6.99 1.26
CA THR A 63 -6.63 8.04 0.26
C THR A 63 -7.35 9.28 0.81
N ARG A 64 -7.95 9.21 2.01
CA ARG A 64 -8.47 10.38 2.73
C ARG A 64 -7.39 11.13 3.50
N GLU A 65 -6.43 10.40 4.06
CA GLU A 65 -5.32 10.99 4.80
C GLU A 65 -4.27 11.55 3.84
N VAL A 66 -3.98 10.82 2.76
CA VAL A 66 -3.01 11.20 1.73
C VAL A 66 -3.71 11.34 0.38
N PRO A 67 -4.37 12.49 0.12
CA PRO A 67 -5.12 12.70 -1.13
C PRO A 67 -4.23 13.07 -2.32
N ASP A 68 -2.92 13.29 -2.10
CA ASP A 68 -1.97 13.80 -3.10
C ASP A 68 -1.94 12.95 -4.39
N PHE A 69 -2.18 11.64 -4.27
CA PHE A 69 -2.12 10.69 -5.37
C PHE A 69 -3.46 10.44 -6.06
N ASN A 70 -4.58 10.89 -5.49
CA ASN A 70 -5.92 10.53 -5.98
C ASN A 70 -6.15 11.01 -7.42
N THR A 71 -5.73 12.24 -7.74
CA THR A 71 -5.84 12.78 -9.11
C THR A 71 -4.76 12.22 -10.03
N MET A 72 -3.55 11.96 -9.52
CA MET A 72 -2.41 11.51 -10.32
C MET A 72 -2.60 10.08 -10.84
N TYR A 73 -3.10 9.18 -9.98
CA TYR A 73 -3.32 7.78 -10.30
C TYR A 73 -4.78 7.43 -10.57
N GLU A 74 -5.65 8.45 -10.68
CA GLU A 74 -7.08 8.26 -10.98
C GLU A 74 -7.75 7.26 -10.02
N LEU A 75 -7.48 7.40 -8.72
CA LEU A 75 -7.98 6.51 -7.66
C LEU A 75 -9.46 6.75 -7.40
N TYR A 76 -10.32 6.19 -8.25
CA TYR A 76 -11.78 6.27 -8.15
C TYR A 76 -12.42 5.04 -7.50
N ASP A 77 -11.70 3.92 -7.53
CA ASP A 77 -12.16 2.67 -6.96
C ASP A 77 -11.94 2.64 -5.43
N PRO A 78 -12.79 1.93 -4.68
CA PRO A 78 -12.68 1.85 -3.22
C PRO A 78 -11.37 1.22 -2.76
N VAL A 79 -10.81 0.29 -3.55
CA VAL A 79 -9.52 -0.34 -3.31
C VAL A 79 -8.72 -0.39 -4.61
N THR A 80 -7.46 0.02 -4.56
CA THR A 80 -6.50 -0.10 -5.65
C THR A 80 -5.18 -0.59 -5.10
N VAL A 81 -4.59 -1.60 -5.75
CA VAL A 81 -3.25 -2.10 -5.40
C VAL A 81 -2.31 -1.75 -6.53
N MET A 82 -1.30 -0.95 -6.22
CA MET A 82 -0.27 -0.54 -7.18
C MET A 82 1.06 -1.21 -6.85
N PHE A 83 1.79 -1.55 -7.90
CA PHE A 83 3.11 -2.16 -7.81
C PHE A 83 4.13 -1.24 -8.46
N PHE A 84 5.20 -0.95 -7.71
CA PHE A 84 6.32 -0.14 -8.17
C PHE A 84 7.59 -0.99 -8.13
N TYR A 85 8.36 -0.94 -9.20
CA TYR A 85 9.65 -1.62 -9.31
C TYR A 85 10.55 -0.75 -10.17
N ARG A 86 11.85 -0.73 -9.85
CA ARG A 86 12.84 0.09 -10.52
C ARG A 86 13.77 -0.73 -11.42
#